data_AF-A0A2K0VU99-F1
#
_entry.id   AF-A0A2K0VU99-F1
#
_cell.length_a   1.000
_cell.length_b   1.000
_cell.length_c   1.000
_cell.angle_alpha   90.00
_cell.angle_beta   90.00
_cell.angle_gamma   90.00
#
_symmetry.space_group_name_H-M   'P 1'
#
loop_
_entity.id
_entity.type
_entity.pdbx_description
1 polymer ?
#
loop_
_entity_poly.entity_id
_entity_poly.type
_entity_poly.pdbx_seq_one_letter_code
_entity_poly.pdbx_strand_id
1 'polypeptide(L)'
;MAANKSEAGNARDVQTNLADLLNEVRRDILSQAGRIGPDLRILHGAAETALAGGIVDDRKYLVENIMQLAASLPNGSRARDDLNAAFIKRLWDNLRHPPLSYLGDEFRYRAADGSNNNILYPHLGAAGSHYARSVVPKHKRTSILPDPSLIFDSQHFSLGNIKSRTQAYMP
;
A
#
# COMPACT_ATOMS: atom_id res chain seq x y z
N MET A 1 -11.38 52.89 -36.40
CA MET A 1 -11.77 51.64 -35.69
C MET A 1 -11.07 50.47 -36.36
N ALA A 2 -9.92 50.06 -35.84
CA ALA A 2 -9.23 48.84 -36.29
C ALA A 2 -9.38 47.81 -35.18
N ALA A 3 -10.15 46.76 -35.44
CA ALA A 3 -10.36 45.66 -34.50
C ALA A 3 -9.06 44.87 -34.32
N ASN A 4 -8.71 44.62 -33.06
CA ASN A 4 -7.47 43.99 -32.60
C ASN A 4 -7.37 42.54 -33.12
N LYS A 5 -6.66 42.32 -34.23
CA LYS A 5 -6.57 41.02 -34.93
C LYS A 5 -5.70 39.99 -34.17
N SER A 6 -4.93 40.42 -33.17
CA SER A 6 -4.02 39.59 -32.36
C SER A 6 -4.75 38.79 -31.28
N GLU A 7 -5.78 39.33 -30.63
CA GLU A 7 -6.55 38.64 -29.59
C GLU A 7 -7.41 37.50 -30.17
N ALA A 8 -7.91 37.67 -31.39
CA ALA A 8 -8.68 36.66 -32.10
C ALA A 8 -7.86 35.46 -32.57
N GLY A 9 -6.53 35.61 -32.74
CA GLY A 9 -5.61 34.50 -33.05
C GLY A 9 -5.35 33.63 -31.83
N ASN A 10 -4.99 34.26 -30.70
CA ASN A 10 -4.71 33.57 -29.43
C ASN A 10 -5.95 32.84 -28.88
N ALA A 11 -7.15 33.45 -28.97
CA ALA A 11 -8.39 32.80 -28.52
C ALA A 11 -8.75 31.57 -29.37
N ARG A 12 -8.42 31.58 -30.67
CA ARG A 12 -8.62 30.44 -31.58
C ARG A 12 -7.61 29.33 -31.28
N ASP A 13 -6.34 29.68 -31.08
CA ASP A 13 -5.29 28.71 -30.73
C ASP A 13 -5.55 28.04 -29.38
N VAL A 14 -6.02 28.80 -28.38
CA VAL A 14 -6.42 28.23 -27.07
C VAL A 14 -7.63 27.29 -27.23
N GLN A 15 -8.63 27.67 -28.04
CA GLN A 15 -9.80 26.82 -28.29
C GLN A 15 -9.45 25.53 -29.06
N THR A 16 -8.55 25.60 -30.05
CA THR A 16 -8.09 24.41 -30.78
C THR A 16 -7.26 23.50 -29.88
N ASN A 17 -6.36 24.05 -29.06
CA ASN A 17 -5.58 23.27 -28.10
C ASN A 17 -6.47 22.56 -27.07
N LEU A 18 -7.53 23.21 -26.60
CA LEU A 18 -8.49 22.61 -25.68
C LEU A 18 -9.30 21.49 -26.36
N ALA A 19 -9.72 21.72 -27.62
CA ALA A 19 -10.45 20.73 -28.40
C ALA A 19 -9.59 19.50 -28.71
N ASP A 20 -8.31 19.69 -29.05
CA ASP A 20 -7.37 18.59 -29.30
C ASP A 20 -7.09 17.77 -28.04
N LEU A 21 -6.92 18.45 -26.90
CA LEU A 21 -6.80 17.80 -25.59
C LEU A 21 -8.06 16.99 -25.26
N LEU A 22 -9.25 17.58 -25.44
CA LEU A 22 -10.52 16.89 -25.18
C LEU A 22 -10.71 15.68 -26.12
N ASN A 23 -10.28 15.79 -27.37
CA ASN A 23 -10.32 14.68 -28.33
C ASN A 23 -9.31 13.58 -27.98
N GLU A 24 -8.11 13.92 -27.50
CA GLU A 24 -7.12 12.98 -26.97
C GLU A 24 -7.68 12.25 -25.73
N VAL A 25 -8.14 13.00 -24.73
CA VAL A 25 -8.76 12.46 -23.50
C VAL A 25 -9.97 11.59 -23.82
N ARG A 26 -10.84 12.03 -24.75
CA ARG A 26 -11.99 11.23 -25.18
C ARG A 26 -11.56 9.94 -25.86
N ARG A 27 -10.56 9.96 -26.75
CA ARG A 27 -10.02 8.74 -27.40
C ARG A 27 -9.41 7.80 -26.37
N ASP A 28 -8.66 8.35 -25.42
CA ASP A 28 -8.05 7.58 -24.35
C ASP A 28 -9.11 6.92 -23.46
N ILE A 29 -10.09 7.68 -22.97
CA ILE A 29 -11.20 7.13 -22.16
C ILE A 29 -12.01 6.10 -22.95
N LEU A 30 -12.36 6.37 -24.20
CA LEU A 30 -13.12 5.43 -25.03
C LEU A 30 -12.32 4.16 -25.33
N SER A 31 -11.00 4.27 -25.52
CA SER A 31 -10.12 3.10 -25.71
C SER A 31 -10.07 2.20 -24.47
N GLN A 32 -10.34 2.77 -23.29
CA GLN A 32 -10.25 2.07 -22.01
C GLN A 32 -11.60 1.72 -21.38
N ALA A 33 -12.73 2.17 -21.93
CA ALA A 33 -14.08 1.95 -21.39
C ALA A 33 -14.46 0.46 -21.20
N GLY A 34 -13.79 -0.46 -21.91
CA GLY A 34 -13.97 -1.92 -21.73
C GLY A 34 -13.07 -2.56 -20.66
N ARG A 35 -12.04 -1.85 -20.17
CA ARG A 35 -11.10 -2.33 -19.14
C ARG A 35 -11.32 -1.67 -17.78
N ILE A 36 -11.82 -0.44 -17.79
CA ILE A 36 -12.07 0.38 -16.61
C ILE A 36 -13.52 0.86 -16.73
N GLY A 37 -14.41 0.33 -15.90
CA GLY A 37 -15.75 0.89 -15.75
C GLY A 37 -15.68 2.34 -15.24
N PRO A 38 -16.81 3.09 -15.27
CA PRO A 38 -16.80 4.51 -14.93
C PRO A 38 -16.15 4.73 -13.57
N ASP A 39 -15.12 5.56 -13.60
CA ASP A 39 -14.14 5.89 -12.56
C ASP A 39 -14.73 6.69 -11.38
N LEU A 40 -16.03 6.52 -11.17
CA LEU A 40 -16.85 7.13 -10.12
C LEU A 40 -16.27 6.84 -8.73
N ARG A 41 -15.62 5.69 -8.55
CA ARG A 41 -14.97 5.31 -7.29
C ARG A 41 -13.72 6.15 -7.01
N ILE A 42 -12.91 6.47 -8.02
CA ILE A 42 -11.74 7.34 -7.86
C ILE A 42 -12.18 8.79 -7.66
N LEU A 43 -13.14 9.26 -8.44
CA LEU A 43 -13.71 10.61 -8.27
C LEU A 43 -14.33 10.79 -6.88
N HIS A 44 -15.11 9.80 -6.43
CA HIS A 44 -15.69 9.79 -5.09
C HIS A 44 -14.62 9.74 -4.01
N GLY A 45 -13.64 8.84 -4.11
CA GLY A 45 -12.55 8.74 -3.14
C GLY A 45 -11.67 9.98 -3.10
N ALA A 46 -11.42 10.63 -4.24
CA ALA A 46 -10.70 11.90 -4.31
C ALA A 46 -11.50 13.04 -3.68
N ALA A 47 -12.82 13.11 -3.92
CA ALA A 47 -13.70 14.09 -3.30
C ALA A 47 -13.80 13.90 -1.77
N GLU A 48 -13.96 12.65 -1.30
CA GLU A 48 -13.95 12.32 0.12
C GLU A 48 -12.61 12.70 0.79
N THR A 49 -11.49 12.41 0.13
CA THR A 49 -10.15 12.76 0.63
C THR A 49 -9.98 14.28 0.72
N ALA A 50 -10.47 15.02 -0.27
CA ALA A 50 -10.43 16.48 -0.26
C ALA A 50 -11.28 17.07 0.87
N LEU A 51 -12.49 16.53 1.09
CA LEU A 51 -13.38 16.93 2.18
C LEU A 51 -12.84 16.54 3.57
N ALA A 52 -12.12 15.42 3.66
CA ALA A 52 -11.50 14.92 4.90
C ALA A 52 -10.16 15.58 5.24
N GLY A 53 -9.79 16.68 4.56
CA GLY A 53 -8.55 17.41 4.84
C GLY A 53 -7.28 16.64 4.47
N GLY A 54 -7.37 15.70 3.53
CA GLY A 54 -6.25 14.87 3.08
C GLY A 54 -6.08 13.54 3.82
N ILE A 55 -7.00 13.19 4.73
CA ILE A 55 -7.03 11.86 5.34
C ILE A 55 -7.58 10.85 4.34
N VAL A 56 -6.76 9.85 3.99
CA VAL A 56 -7.12 8.75 3.09
C VAL A 56 -7.42 7.50 3.94
N ASP A 57 -8.57 6.86 3.73
CA ASP A 57 -8.87 5.53 4.32
C ASP A 57 -8.36 4.44 3.37
N ASP A 58 -7.25 3.79 3.74
CA ASP A 58 -6.60 2.74 2.94
C ASP A 58 -7.54 1.55 2.64
N ARG A 59 -8.59 1.33 3.45
CA ARG A 59 -9.58 0.26 3.18
C ARG A 59 -10.41 0.52 1.92
N LYS A 60 -10.42 1.76 1.42
CA LYS A 60 -11.09 2.13 0.17
C LYS A 60 -10.22 1.90 -1.07
N TYR A 61 -8.97 1.46 -0.89
CA TYR A 61 -8.03 1.14 -1.97
C TYR A 61 -7.84 2.28 -2.99
N LEU A 62 -7.86 3.52 -2.52
CA LEU A 62 -7.83 4.70 -3.39
C LEU A 62 -6.55 4.76 -4.23
N VAL A 63 -5.40 4.46 -3.62
CA VAL A 63 -4.10 4.49 -4.29
C VAL A 63 -3.99 3.37 -5.33
N GLU A 64 -4.48 2.17 -5.01
CA GLU A 64 -4.51 1.03 -5.92
C GLU A 64 -5.38 1.32 -7.14
N ASN A 65 -6.54 1.95 -6.92
CA ASN A 65 -7.42 2.35 -8.02
C ASN A 65 -6.72 3.40 -8.90
N ILE A 66 -6.05 4.41 -8.32
CA ILE A 66 -5.26 5.39 -9.06
C ILE A 66 -4.13 4.72 -9.85
N MET A 67 -3.46 3.72 -9.27
CA MET A 67 -2.40 2.97 -9.94
C MET A 67 -2.93 2.10 -11.09
N GLN A 68 -4.10 1.49 -10.92
CA GLN A 68 -4.80 0.75 -11.99
C GLN A 68 -5.21 1.69 -13.13
N LEU A 69 -5.74 2.88 -12.80
CA LEU A 69 -6.04 3.93 -13.78
C LEU A 69 -4.79 4.34 -14.56
N ALA A 70 -3.70 4.65 -13.85
CA ALA A 70 -2.42 5.01 -14.46
C ALA A 70 -1.89 3.92 -15.41
N ALA A 71 -1.99 2.64 -15.00
CA ALA A 71 -1.52 1.50 -15.79
C ALA A 71 -2.42 1.19 -17.00
N SER A 72 -3.70 1.52 -16.90
CA SER A 72 -4.68 1.29 -17.97
C SER A 72 -4.63 2.33 -19.09
N LEU A 73 -4.15 3.55 -18.83
CA LEU A 73 -4.02 4.58 -19.85
C LEU A 73 -3.02 4.17 -20.94
N PRO A 74 -3.25 4.53 -22.22
CA PRO A 74 -2.37 4.13 -23.32
C PRO A 74 -0.95 4.71 -23.18
N ASN A 75 0.03 3.99 -23.73
CA ASN A 75 1.43 4.43 -23.74
C ASN A 75 1.55 5.71 -24.61
N GLY A 76 2.13 6.78 -24.06
CA GLY A 76 2.28 8.08 -24.74
C GLY A 76 1.12 9.06 -24.53
N SER A 77 0.11 8.71 -23.72
CA SER A 77 -0.92 9.66 -23.29
C SER A 77 -0.32 10.70 -22.35
N ARG A 78 -0.51 11.99 -22.66
CA ARG A 78 -0.07 13.08 -21.78
C ARG A 78 -0.72 13.02 -20.40
N ALA A 79 -2.00 12.62 -20.34
CA ALA A 79 -2.72 12.50 -19.06
C ALA A 79 -2.10 11.42 -18.15
N ARG A 80 -1.59 10.33 -18.75
CA ARG A 80 -0.86 9.29 -18.01
C ARG A 80 0.46 9.81 -17.46
N ASP A 81 1.19 10.56 -18.27
CA ASP A 81 2.49 11.12 -17.88
C ASP A 81 2.33 12.14 -16.74
N ASP A 82 1.35 13.03 -16.84
CA ASP A 82 1.05 14.01 -15.80
C ASP A 82 0.60 13.34 -14.48
N LEU A 83 -0.27 12.33 -14.55
CA LEU A 83 -0.72 11.57 -13.38
C LEU A 83 0.44 10.84 -12.72
N ASN A 84 1.30 10.18 -13.49
CA ASN A 84 2.49 9.51 -12.97
C ASN A 84 3.47 10.51 -12.35
N ALA A 85 3.73 11.64 -12.99
CA ALA A 85 4.61 12.67 -12.47
C ALA A 85 4.09 13.23 -11.13
N ALA A 86 2.79 13.52 -11.03
CA ALA A 86 2.16 13.98 -9.80
C ALA A 86 2.22 12.92 -8.69
N PHE A 87 2.01 11.65 -9.03
CA PHE A 87 2.06 10.54 -8.08
C PHE A 87 3.48 10.32 -7.54
N ILE A 88 4.48 10.24 -8.43
CA ILE A 88 5.89 10.11 -8.06
C ILE A 88 6.33 11.31 -7.21
N LYS A 89 5.92 12.53 -7.57
CA LYS A 89 6.22 13.72 -6.78
C LYS A 89 5.64 13.64 -5.37
N ARG A 90 4.41 13.16 -5.21
CA ARG A 90 3.82 12.95 -3.87
C ARG A 90 4.58 11.91 -3.06
N LEU A 91 4.96 10.79 -3.68
CA LEU A 91 5.77 9.76 -3.02
C LEU A 91 7.13 10.33 -2.60
N TRP A 92 7.77 11.09 -3.48
CA TRP A 92 8.99 11.83 -3.19
C TRP A 92 8.77 12.73 -1.98
N ASP A 93 7.90 13.73 -2.06
CA ASP A 93 7.66 14.72 -1.00
C ASP A 93 7.26 14.12 0.36
N ASN A 94 6.69 12.90 0.40
CA ASN A 94 6.33 12.21 1.64
C ASN A 94 7.56 11.67 2.39
N LEU A 95 8.65 11.37 1.68
CA LEU A 95 9.90 11.00 2.33
C LEU A 95 10.56 12.23 2.96
N ARG A 96 11.40 12.02 3.97
CA ARG A 96 12.23 13.09 4.53
C ARG A 96 13.47 13.29 3.66
N HIS A 97 13.74 14.54 3.30
CA HIS A 97 14.92 14.94 2.54
C HIS A 97 15.66 16.05 3.30
N PRO A 98 16.99 16.03 3.39
CA PRO A 98 17.91 14.96 2.96
C PRO A 98 17.75 13.67 3.80
N PRO A 99 18.20 12.49 3.30
CA PRO A 99 18.15 11.26 4.07
C PRO A 99 18.95 11.43 5.37
N LEU A 100 18.40 10.91 6.47
CA LEU A 100 19.09 10.93 7.76
C LEU A 100 20.34 10.05 7.66
N SER A 101 21.51 10.69 7.56
CA SER A 101 22.80 10.02 7.56
C SER A 101 23.21 9.77 9.00
N TYR A 102 23.01 8.55 9.49
CA TYR A 102 23.42 8.16 10.83
C TYR A 102 24.85 7.60 10.79
N LEU A 103 25.82 8.50 10.68
CA LEU A 103 27.26 8.19 10.65
C LEU A 103 27.87 8.24 12.05
N GLY A 104 27.53 7.26 12.89
CA GLY A 104 28.26 6.99 14.14
C GLY A 104 29.13 5.75 13.98
N ASP A 105 30.33 5.73 14.57
CA ASP A 105 31.21 4.54 14.56
C ASP A 105 30.51 3.30 15.16
N GLU A 106 29.61 3.52 16.11
CA GLU A 106 28.80 2.49 16.77
C GLU A 106 27.79 1.79 15.83
N PHE A 107 27.44 2.41 14.71
CA PHE A 107 26.48 1.90 13.72
C PHE A 107 27.17 1.38 12.44
N ARG A 108 28.50 1.46 12.37
CA ARG A 108 29.27 1.09 11.18
C ARG A 108 29.25 -0.41 10.92
N TYR A 109 29.24 -1.21 11.98
CA TYR A 109 29.26 -2.67 11.93
C TYR A 109 28.25 -3.26 12.91
N ARG A 110 27.90 -4.53 12.69
CA ARG A 110 27.02 -5.26 13.62
C ARG A 110 27.74 -5.49 14.94
N ALA A 111 27.15 -5.02 16.03
CA ALA A 111 27.63 -5.33 17.37
C ALA A 111 27.42 -6.82 17.69
N ALA A 112 28.31 -7.40 18.49
CA ALA A 112 28.27 -8.82 18.84
C ALA A 112 27.02 -9.21 19.66
N ASP A 113 26.49 -8.26 20.43
CA ASP A 113 25.27 -8.41 21.21
C ASP A 113 23.99 -8.15 20.38
N GLY A 114 24.11 -7.74 19.11
CA GLY A 114 22.98 -7.42 18.24
C GLY A 114 22.35 -6.04 18.51
N SER A 115 22.93 -5.21 19.38
CA SER A 115 22.53 -3.82 19.56
C SER A 115 22.87 -2.95 18.35
N ASN A 116 22.36 -1.71 18.32
CA ASN A 116 22.65 -0.68 17.32
C ASN A 116 22.25 -1.05 15.87
N ASN A 117 21.37 -2.03 15.65
CA ASN A 117 20.80 -2.29 14.32
C ASN A 117 19.74 -1.23 13.93
N ASN A 118 18.94 -0.78 14.90
CA ASN A 118 17.98 0.30 14.72
C ASN A 118 18.52 1.57 15.39
N ILE A 119 18.82 2.61 14.61
CA ILE A 119 19.42 3.83 15.14
C ILE A 119 18.47 4.59 16.07
N LEU A 120 17.16 4.54 15.81
CA LEU A 120 16.17 5.18 16.66
C LEU A 120 16.00 4.43 18.00
N TYR A 121 16.27 3.12 17.99
CA TYR A 121 16.12 2.26 19.16
C TYR A 121 17.30 1.29 19.29
N PRO A 122 18.47 1.76 19.78
CA PRO A 122 19.71 0.99 19.91
C PRO A 122 19.59 -0.40 20.54
N HIS A 123 18.72 -0.56 21.53
CA HIS A 123 18.55 -1.81 22.28
C HIS A 123 17.60 -2.81 21.60
N LEU A 124 16.94 -2.43 20.51
CA LEU A 124 15.98 -3.28 19.83
C LEU A 124 16.69 -4.46 19.15
N GLY A 125 16.37 -5.68 19.60
CA GLY A 125 16.99 -6.91 19.07
C GLY A 125 18.33 -7.26 19.71
N ALA A 126 18.79 -6.51 20.71
CA ALA A 126 19.97 -6.85 21.49
C ALA A 126 19.75 -8.11 22.34
N ALA A 127 20.81 -8.88 22.58
CA ALA A 127 20.80 -10.05 23.44
C ALA A 127 20.37 -9.68 24.87
N GLY A 128 19.60 -10.57 25.51
CA GLY A 128 19.01 -10.30 26.83
C GLY A 128 17.77 -9.40 26.81
N SER A 129 17.32 -8.93 25.63
CA SER A 129 16.04 -8.25 25.49
C SER A 129 14.85 -9.22 25.56
N HIS A 130 13.68 -8.69 25.90
CA HIS A 130 12.45 -9.48 26.03
C HIS A 130 11.90 -9.86 24.65
N TYR A 131 11.42 -11.09 24.50
CA TYR A 131 10.68 -11.49 23.29
C TYR A 131 9.42 -10.65 23.11
N ALA A 132 9.25 -10.11 21.91
CA ALA A 132 8.01 -9.49 21.50
C ALA A 132 6.87 -10.51 21.43
N ARG A 133 5.67 -10.10 21.81
CA ARG A 133 4.44 -10.90 21.68
C ARG A 133 3.45 -10.15 20.82
N SER A 134 2.98 -10.77 19.73
CA SER A 134 2.00 -10.15 18.84
C SER A 134 0.59 -10.10 19.44
N VAL A 135 0.31 -10.98 20.40
CA VAL A 135 -1.01 -11.09 21.04
C VAL A 135 -0.92 -10.80 22.52
N VAL A 136 -1.90 -10.05 23.01
CA VAL A 136 -2.07 -9.79 24.45
C VAL A 136 -2.50 -11.10 25.13
N PRO A 137 -1.91 -11.48 26.28
CA PRO A 137 -2.37 -12.62 27.05
C PRO A 137 -3.83 -12.42 27.50
N LYS A 138 -4.75 -13.28 27.05
CA LYS A 138 -6.19 -13.18 27.36
C LYS A 138 -6.65 -14.09 28.50
N HIS A 139 -5.89 -15.13 28.82
CA HIS A 139 -6.30 -16.17 29.78
C HIS A 139 -5.47 -16.11 31.06
N LYS A 140 -6.13 -16.18 32.21
CA LYS A 140 -5.46 -16.43 33.49
C LYS A 140 -4.97 -17.88 33.50
N ARG A 141 -3.71 -18.11 33.85
CA ARG A 141 -3.18 -19.47 33.99
C ARG A 141 -3.91 -20.15 35.14
N THR A 142 -4.46 -21.34 34.90
CA THR A 142 -5.04 -22.19 35.96
C THR A 142 -3.91 -22.75 36.81
N SER A 143 -4.14 -22.95 38.12
CA SER A 143 -3.11 -23.47 39.03
C SER A 143 -2.74 -24.92 38.76
N ILE A 144 -3.62 -25.66 38.08
CA ILE A 144 -3.43 -27.06 37.74
C ILE A 144 -3.55 -27.13 36.22
N LEU A 145 -2.42 -27.39 35.57
CA LEU A 145 -2.35 -27.73 34.16
C LEU A 145 -2.33 -29.26 34.06
N PRO A 146 -2.95 -29.87 33.04
CA PRO A 146 -2.76 -31.29 32.77
C PRO A 146 -1.28 -31.60 32.53
N ASP A 147 -0.87 -32.82 32.85
CA ASP A 147 0.51 -33.26 32.66
C ASP A 147 0.94 -33.09 31.19
N PRO A 148 2.07 -32.40 30.91
CA PRO A 148 2.49 -32.15 29.54
C PRO A 148 2.81 -33.44 28.76
N SER A 149 3.25 -34.51 29.43
CA SER A 149 3.53 -35.80 28.78
C SER A 149 2.24 -36.45 28.27
N LEU A 150 1.17 -36.41 29.08
CA LEU A 150 -0.15 -36.90 28.67
C LEU A 150 -0.71 -36.15 27.44
N ILE A 151 -0.53 -34.82 27.34
CA ILE A 151 -0.96 -34.06 26.15
C ILE A 151 -0.15 -34.47 24.92
N PHE A 152 1.17 -34.62 25.06
CA PHE A 152 2.04 -35.04 23.98
C PHE A 152 1.68 -36.45 23.48
N ASP A 153 1.50 -37.40 24.39
CA ASP A 153 1.16 -38.80 24.06
C ASP A 153 -0.25 -38.94 23.49
N SER A 154 -1.21 -38.12 23.93
CA SER A 154 -2.59 -38.19 23.47
C SER A 154 -2.85 -37.48 22.15
N GLN A 155 -2.14 -36.38 21.85
CA GLN A 155 -2.40 -35.57 20.65
C GLN A 155 -1.29 -35.63 19.61
N HIS A 156 -0.04 -35.81 20.03
CA HIS A 156 1.13 -35.70 19.13
C HIS A 156 1.71 -37.05 18.76
N PHE A 157 1.57 -38.06 19.63
CA PHE A 157 2.00 -39.42 19.32
C PHE A 157 1.07 -40.04 18.28
N SER A 158 1.54 -40.09 17.03
CA SER A 158 0.88 -40.82 15.95
C SER A 158 0.99 -42.32 16.24
N LEU A 159 -0.01 -42.88 16.92
CA LEU A 159 -0.26 -44.32 16.88
C LEU A 159 -0.65 -44.65 15.45
N GLY A 160 0.23 -45.36 14.75
CA GLY A 160 0.26 -45.49 13.30
C GLY A 160 -1.09 -45.78 12.62
N ASN A 161 -1.19 -45.29 11.38
CA ASN A 161 -2.27 -45.42 10.40
C ASN A 161 -3.60 -44.72 10.74
N ILE A 162 -3.70 -43.47 10.27
CA ILE A 162 -4.93 -42.64 10.24
C ILE A 162 -6.02 -43.24 9.31
N LYS A 163 -5.72 -44.27 8.51
CA LYS A 163 -6.64 -44.79 7.48
C LYS A 163 -7.63 -45.88 7.92
N SER A 164 -7.52 -46.48 9.12
CA SER A 164 -8.37 -47.64 9.49
C SER A 164 -9.44 -47.37 10.55
N ARG A 165 -9.61 -46.13 11.02
CA ARG A 165 -10.38 -45.86 12.25
C ARG A 165 -11.84 -45.42 12.06
N THR A 166 -12.35 -45.38 10.83
CA THR A 166 -13.72 -44.88 10.55
C THR A 166 -14.81 -45.96 10.56
N GLN A 167 -14.51 -47.23 10.87
CA GLN A 167 -15.48 -48.33 10.69
C GLN A 167 -15.86 -49.11 11.95
N ALA A 168 -15.53 -48.61 13.15
CA ALA A 168 -15.77 -49.35 14.40
C ALA A 168 -16.82 -48.74 15.35
N TYR A 169 -17.59 -47.73 14.94
CA TYR A 169 -18.70 -47.20 15.75
C TYR A 169 -19.91 -46.82 14.88
N MET A 170 -20.74 -47.82 14.56
CA MET A 170 -22.19 -47.66 14.40
C MET A 170 -22.87 -48.94 14.90
N PRO A 171 -23.75 -48.87 15.92
CA PRO A 171 -24.88 -49.79 16.03
C PRO A 171 -25.97 -49.44 15.01
#